data_AF-A0A9X3E8T4-F1
#
_entry.id   AF-A0A9X3E8T4-F1
#
_cell.length_a   1.000
_cell.length_b   1.000
_cell.length_c   1.000
_cell.angle_alpha   90.00
_cell.angle_beta   90.00
_cell.angle_gamma   90.00
#
_symmetry.space_group_name_H-M   'P 1'
#
loop_
_entity.id
_entity.type
_entity.pdbx_description
1 polymer ?
#
loop_
_entity_poly.entity_id
_entity_poly.type
_entity_poly.pdbx_seq_one_letter_code
_entity_poly.pdbx_strand_id
1 'polypeptide(L)'
;MKFTSEKVNELLGVDEAFKVPNKLMSIMMNREKREQTFKAFLEVERDTSFDWFHEYFESEQSERKTKKQDFTPDSVSDIMTKLVGKSDTYFESAAGTGGIAIRHWWHDLIDNHNQFFYEPSDDYMVLEEKSERALPFLLFNLSIRGINAIIIHGDSLSREVNNVYYLLNDKNDFLAFSTVNVMPQNKTTMKEFNVRRYIDEPIDHIEADINMWRDNVGNKYDFAAKFIEKYSKLKGISHENS
;
A
#
# COMPACT_ATOMS: atom_id res chain seq x y z
N MET A 1 2.63 9.41 20.86
CA MET A 1 1.77 9.17 19.68
C MET A 1 0.31 9.48 20.04
N LYS A 2 -0.56 9.88 19.08
CA LYS A 2 -2.00 10.11 19.36
C LYS A 2 -2.87 8.85 19.24
N PHE A 3 -2.38 7.83 18.55
CA PHE A 3 -3.08 6.55 18.40
C PHE A 3 -2.61 5.57 19.46
N THR A 4 -3.41 5.40 20.52
CA THR A 4 -3.27 4.25 21.42
C THR A 4 -4.00 3.04 20.85
N SER A 5 -3.75 1.85 21.40
CA SER A 5 -4.44 0.64 20.96
C SER A 5 -5.94 0.71 21.14
N GLU A 6 -6.41 1.32 22.22
CA GLU A 6 -7.84 1.56 22.46
C GLU A 6 -8.42 2.49 21.40
N LYS A 7 -7.67 3.55 21.01
CA LYS A 7 -8.17 4.50 20.01
C LYS A 7 -8.26 3.88 18.62
N VAL A 8 -7.27 3.06 18.23
CA VAL A 8 -7.30 2.32 16.97
C VAL A 8 -8.48 1.35 16.94
N ASN A 9 -8.69 0.61 18.02
CA ASN A 9 -9.81 -0.33 18.16
C ASN A 9 -11.17 0.38 18.06
N GLU A 10 -11.32 1.53 18.72
CA GLU A 10 -12.53 2.38 18.64
C GLU A 10 -12.80 2.83 17.20
N LEU A 11 -11.79 3.39 16.51
CA LEU A 11 -11.94 3.89 15.14
C LEU A 11 -12.27 2.79 14.13
N LEU A 12 -11.77 1.57 14.36
CA LEU A 12 -12.04 0.41 13.51
C LEU A 12 -13.32 -0.35 13.92
N GLY A 13 -13.94 0.02 15.05
CA GLY A 13 -15.13 -0.63 15.59
C GLY A 13 -14.87 -2.09 15.97
N VAL A 14 -13.77 -2.34 16.69
CA VAL A 14 -13.32 -3.68 17.09
C VAL A 14 -13.16 -3.76 18.60
N ASP A 15 -13.77 -4.77 19.22
CA ASP A 15 -13.69 -4.96 20.68
C ASP A 15 -12.37 -5.64 21.12
N GLU A 16 -11.74 -6.41 20.23
CA GLU A 16 -10.57 -7.24 20.54
C GLU A 16 -9.48 -7.08 19.47
N ALA A 17 -8.29 -6.67 19.90
CA ALA A 17 -7.16 -6.29 19.04
C ALA A 17 -6.76 -7.37 18.00
N PHE A 18 -6.93 -8.66 18.34
CA PHE A 18 -6.64 -9.75 17.40
C PHE A 18 -7.53 -9.76 16.14
N LYS A 19 -8.72 -9.14 16.19
CA LYS A 19 -9.66 -9.06 15.05
C LYS A 19 -9.33 -7.90 14.12
N VAL A 20 -8.48 -6.96 14.54
CA VAL A 20 -8.15 -5.75 13.78
C VAL A 20 -7.59 -6.05 12.40
N PRO A 21 -6.61 -6.96 12.19
CA PRO A 21 -6.09 -7.22 10.84
C PRO A 21 -7.19 -7.63 9.86
N ASN A 22 -8.08 -8.54 10.27
CA ASN A 22 -9.17 -9.01 9.41
C ASN A 22 -10.20 -7.91 9.13
N LYS A 23 -10.55 -7.13 10.17
CA LYS A 23 -11.46 -5.99 10.01
C LYS A 23 -10.87 -4.94 9.08
N LEU A 24 -9.61 -4.59 9.29
CA LEU A 24 -8.89 -3.61 8.49
C LEU A 24 -8.80 -4.08 7.04
N MET A 25 -8.48 -5.36 6.79
CA MET A 25 -8.47 -5.90 5.43
C MET A 25 -9.84 -5.75 4.75
N SER A 26 -10.93 -6.06 5.45
CA SER A 26 -12.29 -5.87 4.90
C SER A 26 -12.62 -4.42 4.58
N ILE A 27 -12.06 -3.47 5.34
CA ILE A 27 -12.16 -2.04 5.09
C ILE A 27 -11.34 -1.68 3.84
N MET A 28 -10.10 -2.15 3.76
CA MET A 28 -9.18 -1.86 2.65
C MET A 28 -9.74 -2.31 1.29
N MET A 29 -10.49 -3.41 1.27
CA MET A 29 -11.16 -3.95 0.08
C MET A 29 -12.54 -3.32 -0.21
N ASN A 30 -12.86 -2.18 0.40
CA ASN A 30 -14.08 -1.44 0.11
C ASN A 30 -13.79 0.06 0.07
N ARG A 31 -13.73 0.65 -1.13
CA ARG A 31 -13.39 2.08 -1.35
C ARG A 31 -14.13 3.03 -0.42
N GLU A 32 -15.46 2.94 -0.35
CA GLU A 32 -16.26 3.87 0.46
C GLU A 32 -15.91 3.78 1.95
N LYS A 33 -15.90 2.57 2.52
CA LYS A 33 -15.55 2.35 3.93
C LYS A 33 -14.10 2.73 4.23
N ARG A 34 -13.18 2.43 3.31
CA ARG A 34 -11.77 2.79 3.41
C ARG A 34 -11.59 4.30 3.52
N GLU A 35 -12.16 5.06 2.59
CA GLU A 35 -12.03 6.51 2.57
C GLU A 35 -12.72 7.17 3.76
N GLN A 36 -13.86 6.63 4.23
CA GLN A 36 -14.49 7.08 5.48
C GLN A 36 -13.59 6.82 6.70
N THR A 37 -12.96 5.66 6.76
CA THR A 37 -12.02 5.30 7.84
C THR A 37 -10.80 6.21 7.81
N PHE A 38 -10.23 6.48 6.63
CA PHE A 38 -9.10 7.40 6.48
C PHE A 38 -9.42 8.79 7.02
N LYS A 39 -10.60 9.33 6.65
CA LYS A 39 -11.06 10.63 7.16
C LYS A 39 -11.18 10.63 8.69
N ALA A 40 -11.74 9.56 9.27
CA ALA A 40 -11.86 9.44 10.73
C ALA A 40 -10.49 9.41 11.44
N PHE A 41 -9.49 8.73 10.87
CA PHE A 41 -8.11 8.76 11.39
C PHE A 41 -7.47 10.15 11.23
N LEU A 42 -7.66 10.80 10.06
CA LEU A 42 -7.12 12.13 9.77
C LEU A 42 -7.71 13.23 10.68
N GLU A 43 -8.89 13.03 11.25
CA GLU A 43 -9.43 13.93 12.28
C GLU A 43 -8.65 13.86 13.61
N VAL A 44 -8.01 12.72 13.91
CA VAL A 44 -7.22 12.51 15.13
C VAL A 44 -5.78 12.99 14.94
N GLU A 45 -5.15 12.59 13.84
CA GLU A 45 -3.78 12.98 13.49
C GLU A 45 -3.67 13.30 12.01
N ARG A 46 -2.99 14.41 11.69
CA ARG A 46 -2.78 14.87 10.32
C ARG A 46 -1.33 14.75 9.87
N ASP A 47 -0.40 14.54 10.80
CA ASP A 47 0.99 14.26 10.46
C ASP A 47 1.13 12.83 9.91
N THR A 48 1.22 12.71 8.59
CA THR A 48 1.36 11.42 7.88
C THR A 48 2.82 11.01 7.67
N SER A 49 3.80 11.72 8.23
CA SER A 49 5.24 11.46 7.99
C SER A 49 5.78 10.16 8.62
N PHE A 50 4.99 9.49 9.46
CA PHE A 50 5.37 8.27 10.17
C PHE A 50 4.22 7.27 10.26
N ASP A 51 4.53 6.00 10.52
CA ASP A 51 3.54 4.93 10.68
C ASP A 51 2.74 5.10 11.99
N TRP A 52 1.43 5.33 11.88
CA TRP A 52 0.52 5.49 13.02
C TRP A 52 0.23 4.19 13.78
N PHE A 53 0.47 3.03 13.17
CA PHE A 53 0.22 1.72 13.75
C PHE A 53 1.46 1.08 14.36
N HIS A 54 2.61 1.77 14.34
CA HIS A 54 3.87 1.22 14.84
C HIS A 54 3.73 0.68 16.28
N GLU A 55 3.34 1.53 17.24
CA GLU A 55 3.18 1.14 18.65
C GLU A 55 2.11 0.05 18.82
N TYR A 56 1.00 0.15 18.07
CA TYR A 56 -0.08 -0.84 18.07
C TYR A 56 0.41 -2.22 17.63
N PHE A 57 1.06 -2.29 16.47
CA PHE A 57 1.49 -3.55 15.88
C PHE A 57 2.63 -4.20 16.68
N GLU A 58 3.54 -3.40 17.23
CA GLU A 58 4.57 -3.90 18.15
C GLU A 58 3.98 -4.51 19.42
N SER A 59 3.01 -3.85 20.05
CA SER A 59 2.36 -4.39 21.24
C SER A 59 1.69 -5.75 20.98
N GLU A 60 0.95 -5.87 19.86
CA GLU A 60 0.29 -7.11 19.45
C GLU A 60 1.28 -8.25 19.16
N GLN A 61 2.44 -7.95 18.56
CA GLN A 61 3.47 -8.96 18.26
C GLN A 61 4.25 -9.38 19.51
N SER A 62 4.54 -8.43 20.41
CA SER A 62 5.22 -8.67 21.69
C SER A 62 4.42 -9.62 22.58
N GLU A 63 3.10 -9.45 22.64
CA GLU A 63 2.19 -10.33 23.38
C GLU A 63 2.17 -11.78 22.83
N ARG A 64 2.48 -11.97 21.54
CA ARG A 64 2.40 -13.28 20.85
C ARG A 64 3.67 -14.13 20.89
N LYS A 65 4.76 -13.66 21.52
CA LYS A 65 5.98 -14.41 21.89
C LYS A 65 6.72 -15.26 20.83
N THR A 66 6.35 -15.29 19.55
CA THR A 66 6.80 -16.37 18.65
C THR A 66 7.56 -15.98 17.38
N LYS A 67 7.52 -14.71 16.93
CA LYS A 67 8.43 -14.21 15.86
C LYS A 67 8.73 -12.74 16.11
N LYS A 68 9.98 -12.43 16.48
CA LYS A 68 10.45 -11.06 16.61
C LYS A 68 10.77 -10.55 15.21
N GLN A 69 9.81 -9.91 14.55
CA GLN A 69 10.16 -8.92 13.54
C GLN A 69 10.71 -7.73 14.31
N ASP A 70 12.00 -7.45 14.13
CA ASP A 70 12.62 -6.27 14.73
C ASP A 70 12.18 -5.05 13.91
N PHE A 71 11.41 -4.17 14.54
CA PHE A 71 11.01 -2.91 13.93
C PHE A 71 12.24 -2.01 13.74
N THR A 72 12.28 -1.25 12.65
CA THR A 72 13.37 -0.32 12.37
C THR A 72 13.05 1.04 12.99
N PRO A 73 13.78 1.50 14.03
CA PRO A 73 13.51 2.81 14.62
C PRO A 73 13.62 3.92 13.58
N ASP A 74 12.82 4.96 13.74
CA ASP A 74 12.76 6.13 12.86
C ASP A 74 14.15 6.69 12.47
N SER A 75 15.05 6.81 13.45
CA SER A 75 16.41 7.30 13.22
C SER A 75 17.23 6.42 12.26
N VAL A 76 17.01 5.11 12.26
CA VAL A 76 17.67 4.16 11.35
C VAL A 76 17.07 4.27 9.96
N SER A 77 15.75 4.39 9.85
CA SER A 77 15.06 4.62 8.57
C SER A 77 15.50 5.94 7.91
N ASP A 78 15.68 7.00 8.69
CA ASP A 78 16.17 8.29 8.21
C ASP A 78 17.59 8.18 7.65
N ILE A 79 18.47 7.45 8.33
CA ILE A 79 19.85 7.20 7.86
C ILE A 79 19.83 6.38 6.58
N MET A 80 19.06 5.29 6.53
CA MET A 80 18.94 4.44 5.35
C MET A 80 18.47 5.23 4.14
N THR A 81 17.43 6.05 4.31
CA THR A 81 16.89 6.90 3.25
C THR A 81 17.94 7.86 2.69
N LYS A 82 18.68 8.53 3.58
CA LYS A 82 19.75 9.46 3.18
C LYS A 82 20.94 8.76 2.51
N LEU A 83 21.22 7.51 2.86
CA LEU A 83 22.30 6.73 2.25
C LEU A 83 21.94 6.26 0.83
N VAL A 84 20.68 5.90 0.57
CA VAL A 84 20.22 5.46 -0.76
C VAL A 84 20.25 6.63 -1.75
N GLY A 85 19.92 7.85 -1.32
CA GLY A 85 19.84 9.01 -2.20
C GLY A 85 18.66 8.92 -3.17
N LYS A 86 18.71 9.69 -4.26
CA LYS A 86 17.62 9.74 -5.25
C LYS A 86 17.58 8.45 -6.09
N SER A 87 16.41 7.82 -6.16
CA SER A 87 16.13 6.64 -6.99
C SER A 87 14.73 6.77 -7.59
N ASP A 88 14.56 6.43 -8.86
CA ASP A 88 13.25 6.44 -9.54
C ASP A 88 12.34 5.27 -9.06
N THR A 89 12.88 4.33 -8.29
CA THR A 89 12.13 3.17 -7.78
C THR A 89 12.63 2.78 -6.40
N TYR A 90 11.69 2.57 -5.47
CA TYR A 90 11.94 2.04 -4.14
C TYR A 90 11.58 0.57 -4.05
N PHE A 91 12.42 -0.25 -3.40
CA PHE A 91 12.14 -1.66 -3.17
C PHE A 91 12.42 -2.08 -1.72
N GLU A 92 11.47 -2.82 -1.12
CA GLU A 92 11.62 -3.41 0.20
C GLU A 92 11.05 -4.84 0.23
N SER A 93 11.88 -5.84 0.54
CA SER A 93 11.49 -7.25 0.48
C SER A 93 10.75 -7.78 1.73
N ALA A 94 10.58 -6.96 2.76
CA ALA A 94 9.92 -7.30 4.03
C ALA A 94 9.36 -6.03 4.69
N ALA A 95 8.35 -5.42 4.05
CA ALA A 95 7.89 -4.08 4.38
C ALA A 95 7.18 -3.96 5.73
N GLY A 96 6.68 -5.06 6.30
CA GLY A 96 5.89 -5.04 7.52
C GLY A 96 4.66 -4.16 7.37
N THR A 97 4.54 -3.12 8.21
CA THR A 97 3.49 -2.10 8.14
C THR A 97 3.85 -0.93 7.21
N GLY A 98 5.05 -0.91 6.64
CA GLY A 98 5.52 0.12 5.69
C GLY A 98 6.25 1.30 6.32
N GLY A 99 6.70 1.19 7.57
CA GLY A 99 7.35 2.30 8.28
C GLY A 99 8.57 2.90 7.54
N ILE A 100 9.45 2.05 6.99
CA ILE A 100 10.61 2.53 6.22
C ILE A 100 10.16 3.17 4.90
N ALA A 101 9.22 2.55 4.19
CA ALA A 101 8.66 3.10 2.96
C ALA A 101 8.02 4.48 3.16
N ILE A 102 7.24 4.67 4.24
CA ILE A 102 6.65 5.98 4.59
C ILE A 102 7.72 7.03 4.86
N ARG A 103 8.77 6.66 5.60
CA ARG A 103 9.90 7.57 5.86
C ARG A 103 10.61 7.96 4.57
N HIS A 104 10.89 6.99 3.72
CA HIS A 104 11.51 7.25 2.42
C HIS A 104 10.69 8.23 1.59
N TRP A 105 9.39 7.96 1.42
CA TRP A 105 8.45 8.85 0.73
C TRP A 105 8.45 10.27 1.31
N TRP A 106 8.41 10.40 2.64
CA TRP A 106 8.36 11.70 3.29
C TRP A 106 9.63 12.53 3.09
N HIS A 107 10.81 11.91 3.22
CA HIS A 107 12.08 12.60 2.93
C HIS A 107 12.17 12.97 1.46
N ASP A 108 11.80 12.08 0.55
CA ASP A 108 11.82 12.38 -0.88
C ASP A 108 10.89 13.56 -1.23
N LEU A 109 9.68 13.56 -0.67
CA LEU A 109 8.72 14.65 -0.80
C LEU A 109 9.27 16.00 -0.31
N ILE A 110 10.04 16.02 0.79
CA ILE A 110 10.61 17.25 1.36
C ILE A 110 11.87 17.70 0.61
N ASP A 111 12.75 16.76 0.27
CA ASP A 111 14.09 17.06 -0.24
C ASP A 111 14.08 17.29 -1.76
N ASN A 112 13.20 16.58 -2.48
CA ASN A 112 13.20 16.54 -3.95
C ASN A 112 11.94 17.15 -4.58
N HIS A 113 10.85 17.27 -3.84
CA HIS A 113 9.58 17.78 -4.34
C HIS A 113 9.12 19.03 -3.59
N ASN A 114 8.13 19.70 -4.16
CA ASN A 114 7.33 20.69 -3.45
C ASN A 114 5.96 20.06 -3.21
N GLN A 115 5.51 20.04 -1.96
CA GLN A 115 4.23 19.43 -1.55
C GLN A 115 3.02 19.94 -2.36
N PHE A 116 3.08 21.17 -2.90
CA PHE A 116 2.01 21.74 -3.74
C PHE A 116 2.07 21.31 -5.21
N PHE A 117 3.19 20.76 -5.67
CA PHE A 117 3.42 20.32 -7.06
C PHE A 117 3.83 18.84 -7.14
N TYR A 118 3.72 18.12 -6.03
CA TYR A 118 4.01 16.70 -5.99
C TYR A 118 2.94 15.95 -6.78
N GLU A 119 3.39 15.23 -7.79
CA GLU A 119 2.57 14.29 -8.54
C GLU A 119 2.86 12.89 -8.01
N PRO A 120 1.90 12.19 -7.38
CA PRO A 120 2.07 10.80 -6.96
C PRO A 120 2.60 9.86 -8.05
N SER A 121 2.42 10.21 -9.32
CA SER A 121 2.99 9.48 -10.44
C SER A 121 4.52 9.49 -10.44
N ASP A 122 5.18 10.55 -9.96
CA ASP A 122 6.64 10.68 -9.97
C ASP A 122 7.34 9.54 -9.22
N ASP A 123 6.71 9.02 -8.17
CA ASP A 123 7.25 7.96 -7.34
C ASP A 123 6.53 6.64 -7.51
N TYR A 124 7.29 5.56 -7.37
CA TYR A 124 6.75 4.22 -7.40
C TYR A 124 7.51 3.28 -6.48
N MET A 125 6.75 2.57 -5.65
CA MET A 125 7.29 1.61 -4.68
C MET A 125 6.92 0.17 -5.06
N VAL A 126 7.86 -0.75 -4.84
CA VAL A 126 7.62 -2.19 -4.92
C VAL A 126 7.95 -2.80 -3.57
N LEU A 127 6.96 -3.37 -2.91
CA LEU A 127 7.06 -3.85 -1.53
C LEU A 127 6.65 -5.31 -1.50
N GLU A 128 7.36 -6.12 -0.71
CA GLU A 128 7.01 -7.51 -0.47
C GLU A 128 6.74 -7.69 1.02
N GLU A 129 5.65 -8.38 1.35
CA GLU A 129 5.30 -8.69 2.73
C GLU A 129 4.68 -10.08 2.82
N LYS A 130 5.10 -10.86 3.82
CA LYS A 130 4.67 -12.26 3.99
C LYS A 130 3.50 -12.41 4.96
N SER A 131 3.36 -11.49 5.90
CA SER A 131 2.39 -11.57 6.99
C SER A 131 1.02 -11.08 6.55
N GLU A 132 0.05 -11.99 6.50
CA GLU A 132 -1.38 -11.67 6.38
C GLU A 132 -1.85 -10.67 7.43
N ARG A 133 -1.19 -10.65 8.60
CA ARG A 133 -1.54 -9.70 9.67
C ARG A 133 -0.98 -8.30 9.41
N ALA A 134 0.15 -8.16 8.75
CA ALA A 134 0.79 -6.87 8.48
C ALA A 134 0.24 -6.20 7.22
N LEU A 135 -0.08 -7.00 6.20
CA LEU A 135 -0.58 -6.54 4.91
C LEU A 135 -1.71 -5.47 5.00
N PRO A 136 -2.74 -5.61 5.84
CA PRO A 136 -3.81 -4.62 5.91
C PRO A 136 -3.33 -3.25 6.39
N PHE A 137 -2.36 -3.23 7.29
CA PHE A 137 -1.74 -1.99 7.78
C PHE A 137 -0.84 -1.37 6.71
N LEU A 138 -0.08 -2.18 5.98
CA LEU A 138 0.71 -1.72 4.84
C LEU A 138 -0.17 -1.06 3.77
N LEU A 139 -1.25 -1.75 3.39
CA LEU A 139 -2.22 -1.21 2.43
C LEU A 139 -2.83 0.10 2.94
N PHE A 140 -3.24 0.16 4.22
CA PHE A 140 -3.76 1.39 4.84
C PHE A 140 -2.74 2.51 4.75
N ASN A 141 -1.52 2.27 5.23
CA ASN A 141 -0.49 3.27 5.36
C ASN A 141 -0.13 3.93 4.03
N LEU A 142 -0.01 3.14 2.98
CA LEU A 142 0.33 3.69 1.67
C LEU A 142 -0.88 4.38 1.02
N SER A 143 -2.08 3.80 1.16
CA SER A 143 -3.28 4.33 0.50
C SER A 143 -3.77 5.64 1.10
N ILE A 144 -3.70 5.80 2.43
CA ILE A 144 -4.08 7.07 3.09
C ILE A 144 -3.16 8.23 2.70
N ARG A 145 -1.94 7.93 2.28
CA ARG A 145 -0.91 8.90 1.83
C ARG A 145 -0.95 9.17 0.33
N GLY A 146 -1.86 8.53 -0.40
CA GLY A 146 -1.95 8.70 -1.85
C GLY A 146 -0.76 8.11 -2.63
N ILE A 147 -0.01 7.18 -2.03
CA ILE A 147 1.20 6.59 -2.62
C ILE A 147 0.83 5.55 -3.68
N ASN A 148 1.54 5.58 -4.81
CA ASN A 148 1.50 4.54 -5.83
C ASN A 148 2.47 3.40 -5.49
N ALA A 149 1.98 2.17 -5.45
CA ALA A 149 2.80 1.03 -5.03
C ALA A 149 2.32 -0.32 -5.59
N ILE A 150 3.26 -1.23 -5.80
CA ILE A 150 3.01 -2.67 -5.91
C ILE A 150 3.32 -3.33 -4.60
N ILE A 151 2.40 -4.16 -4.13
CA ILE A 151 2.60 -4.96 -2.93
C ILE A 151 2.45 -6.43 -3.29
N ILE A 152 3.54 -7.19 -3.20
CA ILE A 152 3.56 -8.62 -3.42
C ILE A 152 3.36 -9.29 -2.06
N HIS A 153 2.15 -9.80 -1.81
CA HIS A 153 1.85 -10.54 -0.58
C HIS A 153 2.32 -11.98 -0.76
N GLY A 154 3.39 -12.39 -0.10
CA GLY A 154 3.99 -13.71 -0.26
C GLY A 154 5.38 -13.84 0.33
N ASP A 155 6.00 -14.99 0.08
CA ASP A 155 7.38 -15.25 0.50
C ASP A 155 8.38 -14.80 -0.58
N SER A 156 9.15 -13.78 -0.25
CA SER A 156 10.14 -13.12 -1.12
C SER A 156 11.21 -14.07 -1.64
N LEU A 157 11.54 -15.14 -0.90
CA LEU A 157 12.58 -16.10 -1.26
C LEU A 157 12.03 -17.24 -2.12
N SER A 158 10.94 -17.88 -1.69
CA SER A 158 10.36 -19.02 -2.41
C SER A 158 9.56 -18.60 -3.65
N ARG A 159 9.19 -17.31 -3.72
CA ARG A 159 8.28 -16.72 -4.72
C ARG A 159 6.90 -17.37 -4.74
N GLU A 160 6.50 -17.92 -3.60
CA GLU A 160 5.12 -18.36 -3.34
C GLU A 160 4.31 -17.14 -2.92
N VAL A 161 3.39 -16.71 -3.78
CA VAL A 161 2.67 -15.45 -3.63
C VAL A 161 1.19 -15.75 -3.38
N ASN A 162 0.60 -15.09 -2.40
CA ASN A 162 -0.83 -15.13 -2.17
C ASN A 162 -1.54 -14.32 -3.26
N ASN A 163 -1.27 -13.01 -3.31
CA ASN A 163 -1.83 -12.07 -4.28
C ASN A 163 -0.87 -10.88 -4.49
N VAL A 164 -1.00 -10.18 -5.62
CA VAL A 164 -0.28 -8.94 -5.89
C VAL A 164 -1.28 -7.79 -5.88
N TYR A 165 -1.02 -6.76 -5.09
CA TYR A 165 -1.86 -5.57 -4.97
C TYR A 165 -1.23 -4.41 -5.71
N TYR A 166 -2.07 -3.54 -6.28
CA TYR A 166 -1.67 -2.32 -6.94
C TYR A 166 -2.41 -1.14 -6.34
N LEU A 167 -1.66 -0.28 -5.67
CA LEU A 167 -2.14 0.98 -5.14
C LEU A 167 -1.95 2.08 -6.19
N LEU A 168 -3.04 2.75 -6.51
CA LEU A 168 -3.04 3.79 -7.53
C LEU A 168 -3.82 5.02 -7.09
N ASN A 169 -3.16 6.17 -7.05
CA ASN A 169 -3.77 7.49 -6.94
C ASN A 169 -4.27 7.93 -8.31
N ASP A 170 -5.48 7.48 -8.66
CA ASP A 170 -6.12 7.70 -9.96
C ASP A 170 -6.23 9.19 -10.37
N LYS A 171 -6.24 10.09 -9.38
CA LYS A 171 -6.28 11.56 -9.58
C LYS A 171 -4.92 12.21 -9.80
N ASN A 172 -3.82 11.50 -9.54
CA ASN A 172 -2.47 12.06 -9.50
C ASN A 172 -2.40 13.34 -8.62
N ASP A 173 -3.12 13.33 -7.49
CA ASP A 173 -3.26 14.46 -6.58
C ASP A 173 -2.71 14.07 -5.21
N PHE A 174 -1.76 14.85 -4.68
CA PHE A 174 -1.15 14.64 -3.38
C PHE A 174 -2.16 14.52 -2.22
N LEU A 175 -3.32 15.18 -2.32
CA LEU A 175 -4.37 15.14 -1.29
C LEU A 175 -5.36 13.98 -1.49
N ALA A 176 -5.28 13.25 -2.61
CA ALA A 176 -6.13 12.12 -2.89
C ALA A 176 -5.59 10.82 -2.28
N PHE A 177 -6.51 9.91 -1.95
CA PHE A 177 -6.16 8.58 -1.47
C PHE A 177 -5.91 7.63 -2.64
N SER A 178 -5.06 6.63 -2.44
CA SER A 178 -4.88 5.56 -3.42
C SER A 178 -6.06 4.59 -3.41
N THR A 179 -6.44 4.17 -4.61
CA THR A 179 -7.29 2.99 -4.84
C THR A 179 -6.52 1.72 -4.52
N VAL A 180 -7.24 0.68 -4.10
CA VAL A 180 -6.67 -0.64 -3.86
C VAL A 180 -7.17 -1.57 -4.96
N ASN A 181 -6.25 -2.17 -5.71
CA ASN A 181 -6.56 -3.08 -6.80
C ASN A 181 -5.82 -4.40 -6.58
N VAL A 182 -6.40 -5.53 -6.97
CA VAL A 182 -5.76 -6.84 -6.92
C VAL A 182 -5.50 -7.33 -8.32
N MET A 183 -4.26 -7.75 -8.54
CA MET A 183 -3.81 -8.22 -9.81
C MET A 183 -4.32 -9.64 -10.12
N PRO A 184 -4.59 -9.95 -11.39
CA PRO A 184 -5.11 -11.24 -11.78
C PRO A 184 -3.98 -12.25 -11.63
N GLN A 185 -4.34 -13.42 -11.13
CA GLN A 185 -3.43 -14.55 -11.11
C GLN A 185 -3.32 -15.16 -12.53
N ASN A 186 -2.49 -14.55 -13.37
CA ASN A 186 -2.25 -15.02 -14.74
C ASN A 186 -0.75 -15.03 -15.09
N LYS A 187 -0.41 -15.66 -16.22
CA LYS A 187 1.00 -15.81 -16.67
C LYS A 187 1.74 -14.49 -16.87
N THR A 188 1.02 -13.39 -17.14
CA THR A 188 1.64 -12.07 -17.30
C THR A 188 2.08 -11.54 -15.94
N THR A 189 1.16 -11.48 -14.98
CA THR A 189 1.46 -11.07 -13.60
C THR A 189 2.56 -11.95 -13.00
N MET A 190 2.52 -13.26 -13.26
CA MET A 190 3.56 -14.17 -12.78
C MET A 190 4.94 -13.84 -13.34
N LYS A 191 5.03 -13.57 -14.65
CA LYS A 191 6.31 -13.21 -15.28
C LYS A 191 6.82 -11.87 -14.77
N GLU A 192 5.93 -10.89 -14.66
CA GLU A 192 6.27 -9.52 -14.28
C GLU A 192 6.83 -9.42 -12.87
N PHE A 193 6.16 -10.06 -11.91
CA PHE A 193 6.53 -10.00 -10.49
C PHE A 193 7.31 -11.23 -10.02
N ASN A 194 7.87 -12.00 -10.97
CA ASN A 194 8.64 -13.20 -10.69
C ASN A 194 7.92 -14.15 -9.69
N VAL A 195 6.63 -14.41 -9.92
CA VAL A 195 5.83 -15.33 -9.10
C VAL A 195 6.07 -16.76 -9.56
N ARG A 196 6.51 -17.63 -8.66
CA ARG A 196 6.70 -19.05 -8.94
C ARG A 196 5.38 -19.81 -8.97
N ARG A 197 4.52 -19.58 -7.97
CA ARG A 197 3.15 -20.10 -7.90
C ARG A 197 2.30 -19.25 -6.98
N TYR A 198 0.99 -19.24 -7.24
CA TYR A 198 0.03 -18.70 -6.29
C TYR A 198 -0.37 -19.75 -5.25
N ILE A 199 -0.57 -19.32 -4.01
CA ILE A 199 -0.97 -20.21 -2.90
C ILE A 199 -2.41 -19.96 -2.40
N ASP A 200 -2.99 -18.81 -2.73
CA ASP A 200 -4.37 -18.46 -2.41
C ASP A 200 -5.21 -18.33 -3.68
N GLU A 201 -6.52 -18.43 -3.52
CA GLU A 201 -7.49 -18.16 -4.59
C GLU A 201 -7.41 -16.70 -5.09
N PRO A 202 -7.67 -16.46 -6.38
CA PRO A 202 -7.65 -15.12 -6.95
C PRO A 202 -8.73 -14.25 -6.33
N ILE A 203 -8.35 -13.02 -5.97
CA ILE A 203 -9.28 -12.00 -5.49
C ILE A 203 -9.67 -11.10 -6.67
N ASP A 204 -10.98 -10.95 -6.89
CA ASP A 204 -11.52 -10.02 -7.88
C ASP A 204 -11.82 -8.67 -7.24
N HIS A 205 -10.90 -7.70 -7.41
CA HIS A 205 -11.06 -6.39 -6.83
C HIS A 205 -10.31 -5.33 -7.63
N ILE A 206 -11.01 -4.50 -8.38
CA ILE A 206 -10.45 -3.35 -9.10
C ILE A 206 -11.35 -2.15 -8.83
N GLU A 207 -10.73 -1.06 -8.42
CA GLU A 207 -11.38 0.21 -8.07
C GLU A 207 -10.88 1.38 -8.93
N ALA A 208 -9.71 1.24 -9.54
CA ALA A 208 -9.06 2.29 -10.31
C ALA A 208 -9.83 2.63 -11.60
N ASP A 209 -10.01 3.93 -11.84
CA ASP A 209 -10.40 4.45 -13.14
C ASP A 209 -9.15 4.70 -13.99
N ILE A 210 -8.93 3.83 -14.97
CA ILE A 210 -7.74 3.91 -15.83
C ILE A 210 -7.80 5.08 -16.81
N ASN A 211 -9.00 5.48 -17.24
CA ASN A 211 -9.13 6.60 -18.15
C ASN A 211 -8.77 7.88 -17.42
N MET A 212 -9.28 8.05 -16.20
CA MET A 212 -8.91 9.17 -15.34
C MET A 212 -7.40 9.21 -15.08
N TRP A 213 -6.78 8.06 -14.76
CA TRP A 213 -5.33 8.00 -14.59
C TRP A 213 -4.58 8.45 -15.86
N ARG A 214 -4.94 7.90 -17.03
CA ARG A 214 -4.30 8.25 -18.32
C ARG A 214 -4.45 9.73 -18.66
N ASP A 215 -5.61 10.31 -18.38
CA ASP A 215 -5.87 11.73 -18.60
C ASP A 215 -4.99 12.61 -17.69
N ASN A 216 -4.72 12.14 -16.46
CA ASN A 216 -3.91 12.86 -15.49
C ASN A 216 -2.40 12.69 -15.67
N VAL A 217 -1.91 11.53 -16.10
CA VAL A 217 -0.45 11.24 -16.21
C VAL A 217 0.08 11.14 -17.64
N GLY A 218 -0.79 11.16 -18.65
CA GLY A 218 -0.43 10.94 -20.04
C GLY A 218 0.23 9.56 -20.27
N ASN A 219 1.31 9.53 -21.07
CA ASN A 219 2.04 8.30 -21.40
C ASN A 219 3.17 7.96 -20.41
N LYS A 220 3.30 8.70 -19.30
CA LYS A 220 4.44 8.63 -18.38
C LYS A 220 4.52 7.27 -17.65
N TYR A 221 3.39 6.58 -17.48
CA TYR A 221 3.30 5.26 -16.83
C TYR A 221 2.53 4.25 -17.69
N ASP A 222 3.22 3.76 -18.71
CA ASP A 222 2.74 2.73 -19.62
C ASP A 222 2.47 1.40 -18.88
N PHE A 223 3.13 1.14 -17.74
CA PHE A 223 2.95 -0.10 -16.96
C PHE A 223 1.55 -0.22 -16.33
N ALA A 224 1.09 0.81 -15.62
CA ALA A 224 -0.24 0.88 -15.01
C ALA A 224 -1.35 0.73 -16.06
N ALA A 225 -1.20 1.46 -17.17
CA ALA A 225 -2.11 1.43 -18.31
C ALA A 225 -2.11 0.07 -19.02
N LYS A 226 -0.93 -0.49 -19.35
CA LYS A 226 -0.81 -1.83 -19.95
C LYS A 226 -1.37 -2.92 -19.06
N PHE A 227 -1.18 -2.81 -17.74
CA PHE A 227 -1.65 -3.78 -16.77
C PHE A 227 -3.18 -3.79 -16.66
N ILE A 228 -3.80 -2.61 -16.44
CA ILE A 228 -5.26 -2.50 -16.30
C ILE A 228 -5.95 -2.76 -17.64
N GLU A 229 -5.42 -2.25 -18.76
CA GLU A 229 -6.01 -2.49 -20.10
C GLU A 229 -5.97 -3.98 -20.48
N LYS A 230 -4.88 -4.68 -20.16
CA LYS A 230 -4.78 -6.13 -20.37
C LYS A 230 -5.73 -6.90 -19.45
N TYR A 231 -5.96 -6.41 -18.22
CA TYR A 231 -6.94 -6.99 -17.30
C TYR A 231 -8.38 -6.83 -17.83
N SER A 232 -8.78 -5.61 -18.19
CA SER A 232 -10.15 -5.32 -18.65
C SER A 232 -10.50 -6.09 -19.92
N LYS A 233 -9.53 -6.25 -20.83
CA LYS A 233 -9.67 -7.11 -22.02
C LYS A 233 -9.84 -8.59 -21.68
N LEU A 234 -9.17 -9.11 -20.64
CA LEU A 234 -9.30 -10.50 -20.18
C LEU A 234 -10.65 -10.79 -19.51
N LYS A 235 -11.31 -9.78 -18.95
CA LYS A 235 -12.65 -9.90 -18.34
C LYS A 235 -13.82 -9.66 -19.29
N GLY A 236 -13.57 -9.34 -20.56
CA GLY A 236 -14.62 -8.96 -21.49
C GLY A 236 -15.30 -7.64 -21.12
N ILE A 237 -14.69 -6.84 -20.25
CA ILE A 237 -15.14 -5.48 -19.96
C ILE A 237 -14.57 -4.60 -21.09
N SER A 238 -15.26 -4.62 -22.23
CA SER A 238 -15.15 -3.53 -23.19
C SER A 238 -15.85 -2.33 -22.58
N HIS A 239 -15.08 -1.35 -22.09
CA HIS A 239 -15.61 0.01 -22.00
C HIS A 239 -15.75 0.51 -23.44
N GLU A 240 -16.84 0.09 -24.09
CA GLU A 240 -17.29 0.71 -25.33
C GLU A 240 -17.76 2.12 -24.99
N ASN A 241 -16.97 3.07 -25.50
CA ASN A 241 -17.32 4.43 -25.90
C ASN A 241 -18.76 4.88 -25.62
N SER A 242 -18.89 5.92 -24.79
CA SER A 242 -19.91 6.95 -24.95
C SER A 242 -19.23 8.25 -25.34
#